data_AF-A0A946U6Q6-F1
#
_entry.id   AF-A0A946U6Q6-F1
#
_cell.length_a   1.000
_cell.length_b   1.000
_cell.length_c   1.000
_cell.angle_alpha   90.00
_cell.angle_beta   90.00
_cell.angle_gamma   90.00
#
_symmetry.space_group_name_H-M   'P 1'
#
loop_
_entity.id
_entity.type
_entity.pdbx_description
1 polymer ?
#
loop_
_entity_poly.entity_id
_entity_poly.type
_entity_poly.pdbx_seq_one_letter_code
_entity_poly.pdbx_strand_id
1 'polypeptide(L)'
;PRTELFHSAVATTMEQVRGLLAGTGDTPEDQTIALGNFAAGHVDVERFSSFTRQDAKVEPKAELPIRAAQRALDDLLHMEDNLFVLKLSQGAHLGAQVAERLATIGNAFSAAHVVDLAKRGQFREDQHGHLLNGLAYADWSKAERALAPGLVIELGGEDFTPSQVAPYLDAGMKMVFVVEGDAPAAALARLVTPGVFVQQTTGDDGLEAFSAFEGTAVAALLPPGAASFVHDPAAGETTYERFTTLDLPREIRKRAIGGISAGQQAEDLALLKTLAVVPTPSGEAASDPAGKLSAWLLSQTSLAGDR
;
A
#
# COMPACT_ATOMS: atom_id res chain seq x y z
N PRO A 1 11.91 -8.71 -4.32
CA PRO A 1 10.48 -8.30 -4.36
C PRO A 1 10.02 -7.92 -2.95
N ARG A 2 9.30 -6.80 -2.74
CA ARG A 2 8.89 -6.36 -1.39
C ARG A 2 7.97 -7.36 -0.67
N THR A 3 7.19 -8.13 -1.42
CA THR A 3 6.34 -9.22 -0.93
C THR A 3 7.13 -10.31 -0.23
N GLU A 4 8.23 -10.79 -0.84
CA GLU A 4 9.13 -11.78 -0.22
C GLU A 4 9.78 -11.25 1.06
N LEU A 5 10.21 -9.99 1.06
CA LEU A 5 10.78 -9.34 2.26
C LEU A 5 9.73 -9.26 3.38
N PHE A 6 8.49 -8.90 3.05
CA PHE A 6 7.40 -8.85 4.01
C PHE A 6 7.09 -10.25 4.57
N HIS A 7 6.92 -11.27 3.72
CA HIS A 7 6.72 -12.66 4.16
C HIS A 7 7.87 -13.15 5.05
N SER A 8 9.12 -12.90 4.66
CA SER A 8 10.28 -13.26 5.47
C SER A 8 10.28 -12.57 6.83
N ALA A 9 9.87 -11.30 6.89
CA ALA A 9 9.77 -10.55 8.14
C ALA A 9 8.65 -11.10 9.05
N VAL A 10 7.48 -11.42 8.48
CA VAL A 10 6.37 -12.06 9.21
C VAL A 10 6.78 -13.43 9.75
N ALA A 11 7.38 -14.29 8.92
CA ALA A 11 7.83 -15.62 9.34
C ALA A 11 8.92 -15.54 10.43
N THR A 12 9.89 -14.64 10.29
CA THR A 12 10.92 -14.43 11.31
C THR A 12 10.32 -13.95 12.63
N THR A 13 9.34 -13.05 12.57
CA THR A 13 8.63 -12.54 13.75
C THR A 13 7.82 -13.66 14.41
N MET A 14 7.15 -14.51 13.62
CA MET A 14 6.41 -15.67 14.11
C MET A 14 7.30 -16.64 14.89
N GLU A 15 8.50 -16.95 14.37
CA GLU A 15 9.46 -17.81 15.08
C GLU A 15 9.96 -17.17 16.38
N GLN A 16 10.18 -15.85 16.40
CA GLN A 16 10.52 -15.16 17.64
C GLN A 16 9.39 -15.23 18.68
N VAL A 17 8.14 -15.09 18.24
CA VAL A 17 6.95 -15.19 19.10
C VAL A 17 6.80 -16.60 19.66
N ARG A 18 6.95 -17.64 18.83
CA ARG A 18 6.96 -19.05 19.27
C ARG A 18 8.04 -19.28 20.34
N GLY A 19 9.24 -18.75 20.14
CA GLY A 19 10.34 -18.87 21.11
C GLY A 19 10.11 -18.13 22.44
N LEU A 20 9.25 -17.11 22.47
CA LEU A 20 8.84 -16.44 23.72
C LEU A 20 7.84 -17.28 24.50
N LEU A 21 6.91 -17.93 23.79
CA LEU A 21 5.85 -18.74 24.40
C LEU A 21 6.30 -20.15 24.82
N ALA A 22 7.37 -20.67 24.20
CA ALA A 22 7.96 -21.97 24.52
C ALA A 22 8.44 -22.12 25.99
N GLY A 23 8.47 -21.04 26.78
CA GLY A 23 8.76 -21.06 28.22
C GLY A 23 7.59 -20.71 29.13
N THR A 24 6.41 -20.36 28.59
CA THR A 24 5.27 -19.85 29.36
C THR A 24 4.09 -20.81 29.45
N GLY A 25 4.06 -21.87 28.63
CA GLY A 25 2.89 -22.72 28.46
C GLY A 25 2.82 -23.98 29.32
N ASP A 26 1.68 -24.17 29.98
CA ASP A 26 1.20 -25.47 30.50
C ASP A 26 0.59 -26.37 29.39
N THR A 27 0.63 -25.94 28.11
CA THR A 27 0.02 -26.69 27.01
C THR A 27 1.00 -27.67 26.35
N PRO A 28 0.52 -28.82 25.81
CA PRO A 28 1.37 -29.83 25.17
C PRO A 28 2.16 -29.32 23.96
N GLU A 29 1.62 -28.36 23.21
CA GLU A 29 2.29 -27.75 22.05
C GLU A 29 3.48 -26.88 22.46
N ASP A 30 3.33 -26.07 23.51
CA ASP A 30 4.42 -25.24 24.04
C ASP A 30 5.58 -26.11 24.55
N GLN A 31 5.27 -27.26 25.16
CA GLN A 31 6.24 -28.22 25.68
C GLN A 31 6.94 -29.02 24.56
N THR A 32 6.23 -29.32 23.47
CA THR A 32 6.83 -29.97 22.28
C THR A 32 7.81 -29.04 21.57
N ILE A 33 7.49 -27.75 21.49
CA ILE A 33 8.39 -26.72 20.92
C ILE A 33 9.65 -26.54 21.80
N ALA A 34 9.49 -26.49 23.12
CA ALA A 34 10.60 -26.33 24.06
C ALA A 34 11.60 -27.51 24.06
N LEU A 35 11.10 -28.73 23.87
CA LEU A 35 11.91 -29.95 23.91
C LEU A 35 12.50 -30.33 22.53
N GLY A 36 12.01 -29.72 21.45
CA GLY A 36 12.43 -29.95 20.07
C GLY A 36 12.11 -31.36 19.53
N ASN A 37 12.44 -31.60 18.26
CA ASN A 37 12.20 -32.89 17.57
C ASN A 37 12.87 -34.12 18.25
N PHE A 38 13.82 -33.89 19.16
CA PHE A 38 14.54 -34.95 19.87
C PHE A 38 13.67 -35.65 20.93
N ALA A 39 12.68 -34.98 21.50
CA ALA A 39 11.84 -35.52 22.57
C ALA A 39 10.54 -36.19 22.08
N ALA A 40 10.18 -35.99 20.80
CA ALA A 40 8.97 -36.53 20.20
C ALA A 40 8.98 -38.08 20.27
N GLY A 41 8.14 -38.63 21.15
CA GLY A 41 7.94 -40.09 21.31
C GLY A 41 8.84 -40.79 22.33
N HIS A 42 9.83 -40.11 22.91
CA HIS A 42 10.76 -40.69 23.90
C HIS A 42 10.66 -40.10 25.31
N VAL A 43 9.91 -39.01 25.46
CA VAL A 43 9.76 -38.28 26.73
C VAL A 43 8.28 -38.17 27.08
N ASP A 44 7.93 -38.51 28.31
CA ASP A 44 6.60 -38.27 28.89
C ASP A 44 6.50 -36.77 29.22
N VAL A 45 5.82 -36.04 28.33
CA VAL A 45 5.72 -34.58 28.29
C VAL A 45 5.05 -34.03 29.57
N GLU A 46 4.02 -34.71 30.10
CA GLU A 46 3.38 -34.35 31.37
C GLU A 46 4.32 -34.50 32.56
N ARG A 47 5.14 -35.56 32.58
CA ARG A 47 6.10 -35.78 33.67
C ARG A 47 7.27 -34.81 33.62
N PHE A 48 7.76 -34.49 32.42
CA PHE A 48 8.96 -33.66 32.24
C PHE A 48 8.71 -32.17 32.49
N SER A 49 7.51 -31.67 32.17
CA SER A 49 7.10 -30.29 32.44
C SER A 49 7.19 -29.90 33.92
N SER A 50 6.99 -30.86 34.83
CA SER A 50 7.14 -30.66 36.27
C SER A 50 8.58 -30.35 36.72
N PHE A 51 9.59 -30.72 35.91
CA PHE A 51 11.01 -30.54 36.22
C PHE A 51 11.68 -29.38 35.45
N THR A 52 11.05 -28.90 34.38
CA THR A 52 11.62 -27.90 33.47
C THR A 52 10.82 -26.61 33.44
N ARG A 53 10.26 -26.14 34.58
CA ARG A 53 9.80 -24.74 34.68
C ARG A 53 10.97 -23.82 34.35
N GLN A 54 11.13 -23.51 33.07
CA GLN A 54 11.92 -22.39 32.62
C GLN A 54 11.19 -21.16 33.13
N ASP A 55 11.95 -20.22 33.69
CA ASP A 55 11.40 -18.93 34.09
C ASP A 55 10.65 -18.34 32.89
N ALA A 56 9.37 -18.07 33.09
CA ALA A 56 8.51 -17.46 32.08
C ALA A 56 9.23 -16.21 31.54
N LYS A 57 9.61 -16.25 30.25
CA LYS A 57 10.27 -15.10 29.59
C LYS A 57 9.35 -13.88 29.45
N VAL A 58 8.07 -14.05 29.78
CA VAL A 58 7.02 -13.03 29.67
C VAL A 58 6.16 -13.05 30.93
N GLU A 59 5.75 -11.87 31.40
CA GLU A 59 4.77 -11.75 32.48
C GLU A 59 3.42 -12.41 32.11
N PRO A 60 2.75 -13.11 33.05
CA PRO A 60 1.49 -13.83 32.77
C PRO A 60 0.39 -12.97 32.13
N LYS A 61 0.33 -11.68 32.48
CA LYS A 61 -0.66 -10.73 31.93
C LYS A 61 -0.47 -10.42 30.43
N ALA A 62 0.72 -10.69 29.89
CA ALA A 62 1.05 -10.44 28.49
C ALA A 62 1.00 -11.71 27.63
N GLU A 63 0.81 -12.90 28.22
CA GLU A 63 0.73 -14.15 27.48
C GLU A 63 -0.45 -14.18 26.49
N LEU A 64 -1.66 -13.83 26.96
CA LEU A 64 -2.86 -13.79 26.11
C LEU A 64 -2.70 -12.85 24.90
N PRO A 65 -2.23 -11.59 25.07
CA PRO A 65 -1.89 -10.71 23.94
C PRO A 65 -0.84 -11.28 22.98
N ILE A 66 0.22 -11.92 23.49
CA ILE A 66 1.24 -12.53 22.62
C ILE A 66 0.66 -13.70 21.82
N ARG A 67 -0.23 -14.51 22.41
CA ARG A 67 -0.91 -15.58 21.68
C ARG A 67 -1.87 -15.03 20.62
N ALA A 68 -2.53 -13.90 20.89
CA ALA A 68 -3.33 -13.21 19.87
C ALA A 68 -2.44 -12.70 18.72
N ALA A 69 -1.29 -12.09 19.03
CA ALA A 69 -0.30 -11.68 18.04
C ALA A 69 0.23 -12.86 17.22
N GLN A 70 0.50 -14.00 17.85
CA GLN A 70 0.91 -15.24 17.17
C GLN A 70 -0.15 -15.69 16.15
N ARG A 71 -1.43 -15.73 16.54
CA ARG A 71 -2.52 -16.12 15.64
C ARG A 71 -2.63 -15.17 14.46
N ALA A 72 -2.53 -13.87 14.70
CA ALA A 72 -2.58 -12.87 13.63
C ALA A 72 -1.43 -13.05 12.62
N LEU A 73 -0.21 -13.36 13.08
CA LEU A 73 0.92 -13.67 12.19
C LEU A 73 0.71 -14.98 11.42
N ASP A 74 0.14 -15.99 12.06
CA ASP A 74 -0.19 -17.28 11.45
C ASP A 74 -1.24 -17.10 10.34
N ASP A 75 -2.33 -16.37 10.61
CA ASP A 75 -3.37 -16.05 9.64
C ASP A 75 -2.79 -15.34 8.40
N LEU A 76 -1.85 -14.41 8.60
CA LEU A 76 -1.17 -13.73 7.50
C LEU A 76 -0.33 -14.66 6.64
N LEU A 77 0.41 -15.60 7.26
CA LEU A 77 1.20 -16.58 6.52
C LEU A 77 0.32 -17.56 5.73
N HIS A 78 -0.85 -17.91 6.26
CA HIS A 78 -1.82 -18.78 5.58
C HIS A 78 -2.49 -18.11 4.37
N MET A 79 -2.54 -16.78 4.31
CA MET A 79 -3.10 -16.08 3.15
C MET A 79 -2.20 -16.16 1.91
N GLU A 80 -0.90 -16.42 2.09
CA GLU A 80 0.09 -16.49 1.01
C GLU A 80 -0.06 -15.30 0.02
N ASP A 81 -0.12 -15.57 -1.29
CA ASP A 81 -0.25 -14.53 -2.31
C ASP A 81 -1.59 -13.78 -2.26
N ASN A 82 -2.64 -14.37 -1.67
CA ASN A 82 -3.95 -13.71 -1.53
C ASN A 82 -3.89 -12.52 -0.55
N LEU A 83 -2.81 -12.39 0.21
CA LEU A 83 -2.57 -11.20 1.03
C LEU A 83 -2.26 -9.97 0.16
N PHE A 84 -1.73 -10.16 -1.05
CA PHE A 84 -1.32 -9.07 -1.93
C PHE A 84 -2.21 -8.93 -3.17
N VAL A 85 -3.00 -9.96 -3.48
CA VAL A 85 -3.96 -9.97 -4.58
C VAL A 85 -5.37 -9.78 -4.06
N LEU A 86 -6.02 -8.67 -4.45
CA LEU A 86 -7.41 -8.38 -4.15
C LEU A 86 -8.26 -8.63 -5.40
N LYS A 87 -9.26 -9.49 -5.29
CA LYS A 87 -10.26 -9.70 -6.34
C LYS A 87 -11.57 -9.08 -5.89
N LEU A 88 -11.97 -7.99 -6.53
CA LEU A 88 -13.15 -7.21 -6.14
C LEU A 88 -14.38 -7.69 -6.89
N SER A 89 -15.43 -7.99 -6.12
CA SER A 89 -16.76 -8.24 -6.66
C SER A 89 -17.37 -6.96 -7.25
N GLN A 90 -18.29 -7.12 -8.20
CA GLN A 90 -19.03 -6.01 -8.79
C GLN A 90 -19.71 -5.16 -7.69
N GLY A 91 -19.58 -3.83 -7.80
CA GLY A 91 -20.14 -2.86 -6.85
C GLY A 91 -19.34 -2.70 -5.56
N ALA A 92 -18.18 -3.36 -5.43
CA ALA A 92 -17.31 -3.18 -4.27
C ALA A 92 -16.69 -1.78 -4.25
N HIS A 93 -16.61 -1.17 -3.06
CA HIS A 93 -15.98 0.12 -2.90
C HIS A 93 -14.45 -0.04 -2.85
N LEU A 94 -13.76 0.31 -3.93
CA LEU A 94 -12.31 0.14 -4.09
C LEU A 94 -11.50 0.66 -2.88
N GLY A 95 -11.71 1.92 -2.49
CA GLY A 95 -10.97 2.52 -1.38
C GLY A 95 -11.15 1.78 -0.04
N ALA A 96 -12.36 1.31 0.26
CA ALA A 96 -12.65 0.57 1.49
C ALA A 96 -11.98 -0.81 1.49
N GLN A 97 -11.99 -1.50 0.34
CA GLN A 97 -11.35 -2.81 0.20
C GLN A 97 -9.83 -2.74 0.29
N VAL A 98 -9.23 -1.70 -0.29
CA VAL A 98 -7.79 -1.43 -0.11
C VAL A 98 -7.47 -1.08 1.35
N ALA A 99 -8.30 -0.25 2.00
CA ALA A 99 -8.13 0.10 3.41
C ALA A 99 -8.17 -1.14 4.32
N GLU A 100 -9.16 -2.00 4.11
CA GLU A 100 -9.34 -3.25 4.85
C GLU A 100 -8.16 -4.21 4.63
N ARG A 101 -7.69 -4.33 3.38
CA ARG A 101 -6.52 -5.17 3.08
C ARG A 101 -5.25 -4.62 3.73
N LEU A 102 -5.03 -3.31 3.66
CA LEU A 102 -3.91 -2.68 4.33
C LEU A 102 -4.02 -2.87 5.85
N ALA A 103 -5.20 -2.68 6.46
CA ALA A 103 -5.38 -2.97 7.89
C ALA A 103 -5.04 -4.43 8.25
N THR A 104 -5.41 -5.38 7.38
CA THR A 104 -5.05 -6.79 7.51
C THR A 104 -3.53 -6.98 7.49
N ILE A 105 -2.82 -6.41 6.52
CA ILE A 105 -1.34 -6.40 6.48
C ILE A 105 -0.76 -5.76 7.75
N GLY A 106 -1.44 -4.72 8.26
CA GLY A 106 -1.08 -3.99 9.47
C GLY A 106 -1.13 -4.83 10.75
N ASN A 107 -1.81 -5.99 10.72
CA ASN A 107 -1.78 -6.95 11.82
C ASN A 107 -0.36 -7.44 12.11
N ALA A 108 0.53 -7.52 11.10
CA ALA A 108 1.93 -7.87 11.31
C ALA A 108 2.65 -6.83 12.19
N PHE A 109 2.41 -5.54 11.91
CA PHE A 109 3.01 -4.45 12.66
C PHE A 109 2.43 -4.35 14.07
N SER A 110 1.12 -4.48 14.20
CA SER A 110 0.47 -4.59 15.50
C SER A 110 1.03 -5.73 16.34
N ALA A 111 1.16 -6.93 15.76
CA ALA A 111 1.74 -8.08 16.44
C ALA A 111 3.18 -7.78 16.91
N ALA A 112 3.99 -7.15 16.06
CA ALA A 112 5.35 -6.74 16.42
C ALA A 112 5.36 -5.73 17.60
N HIS A 113 4.47 -4.73 17.60
CA HIS A 113 4.34 -3.76 18.70
C HIS A 113 3.95 -4.44 20.02
N VAL A 114 2.93 -5.31 20.00
CA VAL A 114 2.48 -6.04 21.19
C VAL A 114 3.63 -6.88 21.77
N VAL A 115 4.38 -7.56 20.91
CA VAL A 115 5.52 -8.41 21.31
C VAL A 115 6.66 -7.57 21.89
N ASP A 116 7.01 -6.43 21.30
CA ASP A 116 8.03 -5.53 21.84
C ASP A 116 7.62 -4.94 23.19
N LEU A 117 6.37 -4.50 23.34
CA LEU A 117 5.82 -4.01 24.60
C LEU A 117 5.82 -5.09 25.69
N ALA A 118 5.48 -6.32 25.32
CA ALA A 118 5.46 -7.45 26.25
C ALA A 118 6.87 -7.84 26.71
N LYS A 119 7.86 -7.87 25.79
CA LYS A 119 9.28 -8.11 26.13
C LYS A 119 9.83 -7.08 27.11
N ARG A 120 9.32 -5.85 27.08
CA ARG A 120 9.73 -4.75 27.98
C ARG A 120 8.92 -4.67 29.27
N GLY A 121 7.92 -5.53 29.49
CA GLY A 121 6.98 -5.46 30.63
C GLY A 121 6.04 -4.24 30.59
N GLN A 122 5.95 -3.58 29.44
CA GLN A 122 5.24 -2.31 29.25
C GLN A 122 3.84 -2.48 28.68
N PHE A 123 3.44 -3.70 28.31
CA PHE A 123 2.08 -3.96 27.85
C PHE A 123 1.04 -3.60 28.93
N ARG A 124 0.01 -2.88 28.51
CA ARG A 124 -1.15 -2.44 29.31
C ARG A 124 -2.40 -2.57 28.44
N GLU A 125 -3.35 -3.40 28.83
CA GLU A 125 -4.51 -3.75 28.00
C GLU A 125 -5.41 -2.55 27.70
N ASP A 126 -5.63 -1.69 28.68
CA ASP A 126 -6.40 -0.45 28.57
C ASP A 126 -5.83 0.54 27.54
N GLN A 127 -4.51 0.51 27.32
CA GLN A 127 -3.82 1.41 26.39
C GLN A 127 -3.52 0.75 25.05
N HIS A 128 -3.17 -0.54 25.04
CA HIS A 128 -2.60 -1.22 23.89
C HIS A 128 -3.49 -2.32 23.31
N GLY A 129 -4.61 -2.66 23.98
CA GLY A 129 -5.52 -3.70 23.51
C GLY A 129 -6.09 -3.42 22.10
N HIS A 130 -6.25 -2.14 21.75
CA HIS A 130 -6.71 -1.74 20.42
C HIS A 130 -5.80 -2.18 19.27
N LEU A 131 -4.50 -2.40 19.53
CA LEU A 131 -3.56 -2.88 18.52
C LEU A 131 -4.03 -4.24 17.95
N LEU A 132 -4.60 -5.11 18.79
CA LEU A 132 -5.07 -6.43 18.38
C LEU A 132 -6.25 -6.40 17.39
N ASN A 133 -6.88 -5.23 17.15
CA ASN A 133 -7.97 -5.07 16.19
C ASN A 133 -7.50 -4.70 14.77
N GLY A 134 -6.18 -4.68 14.55
CA GLY A 134 -5.55 -4.31 13.29
C GLY A 134 -5.18 -2.84 13.20
N LEU A 135 -4.08 -2.59 12.50
CA LEU A 135 -3.47 -1.27 12.42
C LEU A 135 -3.82 -0.62 11.08
N ALA A 136 -4.63 0.43 11.11
CA ALA A 136 -4.99 1.15 9.89
C ALA A 136 -3.75 1.80 9.26
N TYR A 137 -3.74 1.92 7.92
CA TYR A 137 -2.60 2.47 7.18
C TYR A 137 -2.15 3.86 7.67
N ALA A 138 -3.13 4.68 8.08
CA ALA A 138 -2.88 6.01 8.62
C ALA A 138 -2.01 5.99 9.89
N ASP A 139 -2.10 4.92 10.67
CA ASP A 139 -1.39 4.73 11.93
C ASP A 139 -0.02 4.06 11.75
N TRP A 140 0.33 3.66 10.52
CA TRP A 140 1.64 3.09 10.22
C TRP A 140 2.71 4.19 10.27
N SER A 141 3.81 3.87 10.94
CA SER A 141 5.04 4.63 10.88
C SER A 141 5.64 4.61 9.47
N LYS A 142 6.54 5.57 9.21
CA LYS A 142 7.27 5.65 7.94
C LYS A 142 8.06 4.38 7.62
N ALA A 143 8.63 3.72 8.63
CA ALA A 143 9.40 2.49 8.45
C ALA A 143 8.50 1.31 8.06
N GLU A 144 7.31 1.21 8.66
CA GLU A 144 6.32 0.17 8.33
C GLU A 144 5.77 0.35 6.92
N ARG A 145 5.45 1.60 6.53
CA ARG A 145 5.04 1.88 5.14
C ARG A 145 6.13 1.57 4.12
N ALA A 146 7.41 1.74 4.48
CA ALA A 146 8.53 1.37 3.59
C ALA A 146 8.67 -0.15 3.42
N LEU A 147 8.26 -0.94 4.42
CA LEU A 147 8.21 -2.40 4.38
C LEU A 147 6.91 -2.93 3.75
N ALA A 148 5.93 -2.06 3.51
CA ALA A 148 4.65 -2.45 2.97
C ALA A 148 4.82 -3.16 1.61
N PRO A 149 4.17 -4.32 1.44
CA PRO A 149 4.14 -5.01 0.17
C PRO A 149 3.28 -4.23 -0.84
N GLY A 150 3.54 -4.43 -2.13
CA GLY A 150 2.67 -3.89 -3.18
C GLY A 150 1.37 -4.68 -3.29
N LEU A 151 0.35 -4.07 -3.91
CA LEU A 151 -0.96 -4.70 -4.11
C LEU A 151 -1.27 -4.89 -5.61
N VAL A 152 -1.85 -6.04 -5.93
CA VAL A 152 -2.50 -6.34 -7.22
C VAL A 152 -4.00 -6.34 -7.00
N ILE A 153 -4.74 -5.57 -7.79
CA ILE A 153 -6.18 -5.37 -7.59
C ILE A 153 -6.91 -5.68 -8.89
N GLU A 154 -7.63 -6.80 -8.90
CA GLU A 154 -8.50 -7.23 -10.00
C GLU A 154 -9.92 -6.70 -9.77
N LEU A 155 -10.47 -5.96 -10.73
CA LEU A 155 -11.80 -5.37 -10.61
C LEU A 155 -12.44 -5.05 -11.97
N GLY A 156 -13.77 -4.89 -11.98
CA GLY A 156 -14.50 -4.39 -13.13
C GLY A 156 -14.26 -2.90 -13.39
N GLY A 157 -14.20 -2.51 -14.66
CA GLY A 157 -13.96 -1.13 -15.08
C GLY A 157 -15.05 -0.14 -14.66
N GLU A 158 -16.27 -0.63 -14.39
CA GLU A 158 -17.36 0.18 -13.81
C GLU A 158 -17.10 0.52 -12.34
N ASP A 159 -16.34 -0.29 -11.61
CA ASP A 159 -15.99 -0.02 -10.21
C ASP A 159 -14.61 0.67 -10.08
N PHE A 160 -13.94 0.89 -11.22
CA PHE A 160 -12.58 1.43 -11.25
C PHE A 160 -12.56 2.94 -10.98
N THR A 161 -12.37 3.27 -9.71
CA THR A 161 -12.32 4.63 -9.16
C THR A 161 -10.97 4.93 -8.50
N PRO A 162 -9.87 4.97 -9.28
CA PRO A 162 -8.49 4.97 -8.75
C PRO A 162 -8.16 6.18 -7.85
N SER A 163 -8.85 7.32 -7.98
CA SER A 163 -8.64 8.46 -7.06
C SER A 163 -8.87 8.10 -5.59
N GLN A 164 -9.65 7.05 -5.30
CA GLN A 164 -9.89 6.58 -3.93
C GLN A 164 -8.65 5.99 -3.26
N VAL A 165 -7.63 5.56 -4.03
CA VAL A 165 -6.40 4.98 -3.46
C VAL A 165 -5.27 6.00 -3.27
N ALA A 166 -5.45 7.25 -3.72
CA ALA A 166 -4.45 8.30 -3.61
C ALA A 166 -3.85 8.46 -2.19
N PRO A 167 -4.64 8.37 -1.09
CA PRO A 167 -4.10 8.49 0.26
C PRO A 167 -3.09 7.39 0.65
N TYR A 168 -3.06 6.26 -0.07
CA TYR A 168 -2.17 5.13 0.20
C TYR A 168 -0.89 5.17 -0.65
N LEU A 169 -0.78 6.10 -1.61
CA LEU A 169 0.37 6.23 -2.50
C LEU A 169 1.47 7.08 -1.84
N ASP A 170 2.12 6.55 -0.81
CA ASP A 170 3.30 7.14 -0.17
C ASP A 170 4.36 6.07 0.18
N ALA A 171 5.53 6.51 0.66
CA ALA A 171 6.58 5.66 1.21
C ALA A 171 7.00 4.44 0.34
N GLY A 172 6.89 4.55 -0.98
CA GLY A 172 7.26 3.48 -1.91
C GLY A 172 6.16 2.44 -2.17
N MET A 173 4.93 2.69 -1.74
CA MET A 173 3.77 1.85 -2.04
C MET A 173 3.63 1.66 -3.56
N LYS A 174 3.47 0.40 -4.00
CA LYS A 174 3.23 0.06 -5.40
C LYS A 174 1.86 -0.62 -5.53
N MET A 175 1.02 -0.11 -6.42
CA MET A 175 -0.29 -0.71 -6.70
C MET A 175 -0.44 -0.95 -8.20
N VAL A 176 -0.98 -2.11 -8.58
CA VAL A 176 -1.35 -2.41 -9.95
C VAL A 176 -2.81 -2.84 -10.03
N PHE A 177 -3.55 -2.25 -10.97
CA PHE A 177 -4.92 -2.60 -11.27
C PHE A 177 -4.98 -3.48 -12.51
N VAL A 178 -5.69 -4.60 -12.42
CA VAL A 178 -6.07 -5.42 -13.57
C VAL A 178 -7.56 -5.19 -13.78
N VAL A 179 -7.88 -4.40 -14.81
CA VAL A 179 -9.23 -3.89 -15.02
C VAL A 179 -9.92 -4.66 -16.14
N GLU A 180 -11.04 -5.29 -15.82
CA GLU A 180 -11.85 -6.01 -16.80
C GLU A 180 -13.06 -5.20 -17.24
N GLY A 181 -13.42 -5.27 -18.53
CA GLY A 181 -14.60 -4.59 -19.05
C GLY A 181 -14.46 -3.07 -19.18
N ASP A 182 -15.57 -2.39 -19.48
CA ASP A 182 -15.55 -0.98 -19.81
C ASP A 182 -15.02 -0.10 -18.65
N ALA A 183 -13.95 0.65 -18.91
CA ALA A 183 -13.31 1.55 -17.96
C ALA A 183 -13.13 2.98 -18.53
N PRO A 184 -13.02 4.00 -17.66
CA PRO A 184 -12.71 5.37 -18.09
C PRO A 184 -11.38 5.46 -18.85
N ALA A 185 -11.37 6.17 -19.98
CA ALA A 185 -10.23 6.17 -20.89
C ALA A 185 -8.92 6.75 -20.30
N ALA A 186 -9.00 7.67 -19.34
CA ALA A 186 -7.84 8.29 -18.70
C ALA A 186 -7.94 8.17 -17.16
N ALA A 187 -8.37 7.01 -16.67
CA ALA A 187 -8.69 6.79 -15.26
C ALA A 187 -7.57 7.18 -14.29
N LEU A 188 -6.31 6.92 -14.64
CA LEU A 188 -5.16 7.25 -13.79
C LEU A 188 -4.68 8.71 -13.91
N ALA A 189 -5.25 9.54 -14.79
CA ALA A 189 -4.76 10.90 -15.04
C ALA A 189 -4.73 11.77 -13.76
N ARG A 190 -5.68 11.56 -12.85
CA ARG A 190 -5.78 12.30 -11.58
C ARG A 190 -4.79 11.82 -10.50
N LEU A 191 -4.13 10.68 -10.70
CA LEU A 191 -3.08 10.19 -9.81
C LEU A 191 -1.69 10.71 -10.20
N VAL A 192 -1.58 11.44 -11.31
CA VAL A 192 -0.34 12.14 -11.70
C VAL A 192 -0.07 13.26 -10.68
N THR A 193 0.73 12.92 -9.68
CA THR A 193 1.12 13.80 -8.59
C THR A 193 2.64 13.77 -8.42
N PRO A 194 3.26 14.81 -7.83
CA PRO A 194 4.71 14.87 -7.68
C PRO A 194 5.26 13.64 -6.93
N GLY A 195 6.28 12.98 -7.51
CA GLY A 195 6.95 11.85 -6.89
C GLY A 195 6.25 10.49 -7.06
N VAL A 196 5.12 10.42 -7.77
CA VAL A 196 4.41 9.17 -8.06
C VAL A 196 4.64 8.78 -9.53
N PHE A 197 5.15 7.57 -9.74
CA PHE A 197 5.17 6.95 -11.06
C PHE A 197 3.76 6.47 -11.42
N VAL A 198 3.27 6.84 -12.60
CA VAL A 198 1.92 6.46 -13.06
C VAL A 198 2.03 5.84 -14.44
N GLN A 199 1.50 4.63 -14.60
CA GLN A 199 1.45 3.95 -15.88
C GLN A 199 0.05 3.41 -16.18
N GLN A 200 -0.52 3.82 -17.30
CA GLN A 200 -1.75 3.22 -17.83
C GLN A 200 -1.40 2.57 -19.16
N THR A 201 -1.74 1.30 -19.34
CA THR A 201 -1.50 0.60 -20.61
C THR A 201 -2.70 -0.27 -20.96
N THR A 202 -2.83 -0.59 -22.24
CA THR A 202 -3.85 -1.50 -22.74
C THR A 202 -3.28 -2.86 -23.10
N GLY A 203 -4.01 -3.93 -22.80
CA GLY A 203 -3.61 -5.32 -23.07
C GLY A 203 -2.92 -5.98 -21.87
N ASP A 204 -2.29 -7.12 -22.14
CA ASP A 204 -1.82 -8.03 -21.09
C ASP A 204 -0.34 -7.81 -20.69
N ASP A 205 0.38 -6.99 -21.47
CA ASP A 205 1.82 -6.76 -21.33
C ASP A 205 2.14 -5.26 -21.22
N GLY A 206 3.35 -4.93 -20.76
CA GLY A 206 3.87 -3.56 -20.79
C GLY A 206 4.24 -2.95 -19.44
N LEU A 207 4.23 -3.70 -18.33
CA LEU A 207 4.54 -3.17 -16.99
C LEU A 207 6.04 -3.17 -16.64
N GLU A 208 6.93 -3.27 -17.62
CA GLU A 208 8.38 -3.32 -17.38
C GLU A 208 8.87 -2.02 -16.71
N ALA A 209 8.38 -0.87 -17.17
CA ALA A 209 8.72 0.43 -16.59
C ALA A 209 8.22 0.56 -15.14
N PHE A 210 6.96 0.18 -14.90
CA PHE A 210 6.40 0.11 -13.54
C PHE A 210 7.22 -0.82 -12.63
N SER A 211 7.59 -2.00 -13.12
CA SER A 211 8.37 -2.98 -12.35
C SER A 211 9.75 -2.43 -11.98
N ALA A 212 10.44 -1.80 -12.94
CA ALA A 212 11.78 -1.25 -12.77
C ALA A 212 11.83 0.01 -11.87
N PHE A 213 10.76 0.79 -11.79
CA PHE A 213 10.74 2.03 -11.02
C PHE A 213 10.90 1.77 -9.51
N GLU A 214 11.87 2.44 -8.88
CA GLU A 214 12.07 2.42 -7.42
C GLU A 214 11.36 3.60 -6.77
N GLY A 215 10.27 3.34 -6.05
CA GLY A 215 9.52 4.39 -5.35
C GLY A 215 8.03 4.11 -5.35
N THR A 216 7.25 5.15 -5.08
CA THR A 216 5.79 5.07 -5.08
C THR A 216 5.30 4.99 -6.52
N ALA A 217 4.51 3.96 -6.82
CA ALA A 217 4.06 3.72 -8.19
C ALA A 217 2.62 3.21 -8.22
N VAL A 218 1.90 3.61 -9.26
CA VAL A 218 0.58 3.06 -9.57
C VAL A 218 0.50 2.71 -11.05
N ALA A 219 -0.01 1.53 -11.37
CA ALA A 219 -0.23 1.12 -12.74
C ALA A 219 -1.61 0.52 -12.96
N ALA A 220 -2.10 0.52 -14.19
CA ALA A 220 -3.33 -0.17 -14.57
C ALA A 220 -3.23 -0.78 -15.97
N LEU A 221 -3.63 -2.05 -16.05
CA LEU A 221 -3.92 -2.78 -17.28
C LEU A 221 -5.40 -2.60 -17.60
N LEU A 222 -5.71 -1.91 -18.70
CA LEU A 222 -7.08 -1.64 -19.15
C LEU A 222 -7.37 -2.39 -20.46
N PRO A 223 -8.66 -2.64 -20.77
CA PRO A 223 -9.01 -3.17 -22.08
C PRO A 223 -8.81 -2.12 -23.19
N PRO A 224 -8.80 -2.54 -24.46
CA PRO A 224 -8.62 -1.65 -25.60
C PRO A 224 -9.59 -0.46 -25.59
N GLY A 225 -9.08 0.72 -25.93
CA GLY A 225 -9.86 1.97 -25.99
C GLY A 225 -9.62 2.93 -24.82
N ALA A 226 -8.73 2.59 -23.89
CA ALA A 226 -8.14 3.55 -22.96
C ALA A 226 -6.92 4.26 -23.56
N ALA A 227 -6.51 5.38 -22.98
CA ALA A 227 -5.22 6.00 -23.24
C ALA A 227 -4.10 5.12 -22.67
N SER A 228 -2.97 5.09 -23.36
CA SER A 228 -1.75 4.47 -22.85
C SER A 228 -0.72 5.56 -22.57
N PHE A 229 -0.25 5.66 -21.33
CA PHE A 229 0.72 6.69 -20.97
C PHE A 229 1.60 6.27 -19.80
N VAL A 230 2.77 6.90 -19.73
CA VAL A 230 3.72 6.75 -18.63
C VAL A 230 4.12 8.14 -18.15
N HIS A 231 3.88 8.41 -16.87
CA HIS A 231 4.44 9.54 -16.13
C HIS A 231 5.53 9.00 -15.19
N ASP A 232 6.78 9.31 -15.50
CA ASP A 232 7.95 8.99 -14.69
C ASP A 232 8.46 10.27 -13.98
N PRO A 233 8.30 10.38 -12.65
CA PRO A 233 8.73 11.56 -11.91
C PRO A 233 10.24 11.81 -11.97
N ALA A 234 11.06 10.80 -12.34
CA ALA A 234 12.50 10.90 -12.46
C ALA A 234 12.98 11.29 -13.87
N ALA A 235 12.09 11.30 -14.88
CA ALA A 235 12.47 11.52 -16.27
C ALA A 235 12.77 13.00 -16.62
N GLY A 236 12.35 13.96 -15.79
CA GLY A 236 12.56 15.39 -16.05
C GLY A 236 12.26 16.30 -14.87
N GLU A 237 12.58 17.59 -15.01
CA GLU A 237 12.37 18.59 -13.96
C GLU A 237 10.93 19.13 -13.99
N THR A 238 10.34 19.21 -15.18
CA THR A 238 8.99 19.72 -15.40
C THR A 238 7.99 18.61 -15.68
N THR A 239 6.69 18.87 -15.44
CA THR A 239 5.64 17.85 -15.57
C THR A 239 5.55 17.24 -16.98
N TYR A 240 5.74 18.03 -18.04
CA TYR A 240 5.63 17.54 -19.40
C TYR A 240 6.82 16.64 -19.80
N GLU A 241 8.04 16.93 -19.31
CA GLU A 241 9.23 16.09 -19.53
C GLU A 241 9.09 14.72 -18.85
N ARG A 242 8.25 14.64 -17.80
CA ARG A 242 7.98 13.41 -17.07
C ARG A 242 7.01 12.49 -17.81
N PHE A 243 6.32 12.94 -18.85
CA PHE A 243 5.54 12.06 -19.73
C PHE A 243 6.43 11.43 -20.79
N THR A 244 6.87 10.20 -20.57
CA THR A 244 7.75 9.48 -21.49
C THR A 244 6.99 8.77 -22.61
N THR A 245 5.70 8.53 -22.43
CA THR A 245 4.80 7.97 -23.45
C THR A 245 3.41 8.54 -23.26
N LEU A 246 2.73 8.88 -24.36
CA LEU A 246 1.32 9.25 -24.39
C LEU A 246 0.72 8.87 -25.74
N ASP A 247 -0.15 7.87 -25.73
CA ASP A 247 -1.02 7.49 -26.83
C ASP A 247 -2.48 7.62 -26.41
N LEU A 248 -3.26 8.29 -27.25
CA LEU A 248 -4.65 8.63 -26.96
C LEU A 248 -5.57 7.72 -27.77
N PRO A 249 -6.72 7.30 -27.20
CA PRO A 249 -7.67 6.50 -27.94
C PRO A 249 -8.21 7.30 -29.13
N ARG A 250 -8.33 6.64 -30.29
CA ARG A 250 -8.85 7.25 -31.52
C ARG A 250 -10.30 7.71 -31.38
N GLU A 251 -11.08 6.99 -30.59
CA GLU A 251 -12.48 7.30 -30.31
C GLU A 251 -12.71 7.43 -28.81
N ILE A 252 -13.27 8.56 -28.40
CA ILE A 252 -13.69 8.78 -27.01
C ILE A 252 -15.10 8.23 -26.85
N ARG A 253 -15.27 7.32 -25.89
CA ARG A 253 -16.59 6.74 -25.57
C ARG A 253 -17.53 7.84 -25.08
N LYS A 254 -18.74 7.89 -25.64
CA LYS A 254 -19.75 8.93 -25.36
C LYS A 254 -20.82 8.47 -24.36
N ARG A 255 -20.52 7.48 -23.52
CA ARG A 255 -21.44 6.95 -22.49
C ARG A 255 -20.82 7.04 -21.11
N ALA A 256 -21.67 7.11 -20.08
CA ALA A 256 -21.23 7.02 -18.71
C ALA A 256 -20.71 5.60 -18.40
N ILE A 257 -19.69 5.52 -17.54
CA ILE A 257 -19.07 4.28 -17.07
C ILE A 257 -18.84 4.45 -15.57
N GLY A 258 -19.31 3.52 -14.74
CA GLY A 258 -19.00 3.54 -13.31
C GLY A 258 -19.45 4.79 -12.55
N GLY A 259 -20.59 5.36 -12.91
CA GLY A 259 -21.06 6.64 -12.36
C GLY A 259 -20.31 7.89 -12.88
N ILE A 260 -19.29 7.73 -13.71
CA ILE A 260 -18.53 8.81 -14.33
C ILE A 260 -19.19 9.19 -15.66
N SER A 261 -19.64 10.44 -15.76
CA SER A 261 -20.28 10.96 -16.98
C SER A 261 -19.30 11.05 -18.16
N ALA A 262 -19.83 11.07 -19.39
CA ALA A 262 -19.01 11.26 -20.59
C ALA A 262 -18.24 12.61 -20.57
N GLY A 263 -18.82 13.65 -19.96
CA GLY A 263 -18.16 14.94 -19.76
C GLY A 263 -16.95 14.81 -18.83
N GLN A 264 -17.10 14.11 -17.72
CA GLN A 264 -16.00 13.89 -16.77
C GLN A 264 -14.86 13.07 -17.41
N GLN A 265 -15.19 12.06 -18.21
CA GLN A 265 -14.19 11.30 -18.98
C GLN A 265 -13.43 12.18 -19.98
N ALA A 266 -14.12 13.12 -20.63
CA ALA A 266 -13.49 14.07 -21.55
C ALA A 266 -12.58 15.07 -20.81
N GLU A 267 -12.96 15.50 -19.60
CA GLU A 267 -12.13 16.33 -18.74
C GLU A 267 -10.84 15.62 -18.31
N ASP A 268 -10.93 14.35 -17.91
CA ASP A 268 -9.75 13.59 -17.51
C ASP A 268 -8.76 13.38 -18.68
N LEU A 269 -9.30 13.18 -19.89
CA LEU A 269 -8.49 13.13 -21.10
C LEU A 269 -7.89 14.51 -21.44
N ALA A 270 -8.64 15.60 -21.24
CA ALA A 270 -8.15 16.96 -21.46
C ALA A 270 -7.06 17.34 -20.44
N LEU A 271 -7.20 16.90 -19.18
CA LEU A 271 -6.19 17.00 -18.14
C LEU A 271 -4.90 16.30 -18.59
N LEU A 272 -5.00 15.04 -19.01
CA LEU A 272 -3.84 14.28 -19.49
C LEU A 272 -3.11 14.98 -20.63
N LYS A 273 -3.85 15.51 -21.61
CA LYS A 273 -3.27 16.32 -22.70
C LYS A 273 -2.56 17.56 -22.18
N THR A 274 -3.16 18.26 -21.23
CA THR A 274 -2.60 19.51 -20.69
C THR A 274 -1.31 19.25 -19.92
N LEU A 275 -1.26 18.15 -19.15
CA LEU A 275 -0.08 17.78 -18.36
C LEU A 275 1.14 17.40 -19.23
N ALA A 276 0.90 16.86 -20.43
CA ALA A 276 1.95 16.42 -21.36
C ALA A 276 2.42 17.51 -22.35
N VAL A 277 1.80 18.70 -22.33
CA VAL A 277 2.14 19.78 -23.27
C VAL A 277 3.19 20.70 -22.65
N VAL A 278 4.24 20.99 -23.42
CA VAL A 278 5.20 22.06 -23.10
C VAL A 278 4.42 23.37 -22.96
N PRO A 279 4.52 24.09 -21.84
CA PRO A 279 3.90 25.40 -21.71
C PRO A 279 4.48 26.34 -22.77
N THR A 280 3.71 26.60 -23.82
CA THR A 280 4.05 27.65 -24.78
C THR A 280 3.76 28.98 -24.11
N PRO A 281 4.74 29.87 -23.89
CA PRO A 281 4.44 31.20 -23.38
C PRO A 281 3.56 31.91 -24.41
N SER A 282 2.30 32.19 -24.06
CA SER A 282 1.35 32.88 -24.92
C SER A 282 1.20 34.35 -24.52
N GLY A 283 1.16 35.25 -25.51
CA GLY A 283 0.90 36.69 -25.32
C GLY A 283 2.11 37.50 -24.83
N GLU A 284 1.86 38.68 -24.26
CA GLU A 284 2.89 39.61 -23.70
C GLU A 284 3.84 38.98 -22.66
N ALA A 285 3.51 37.80 -22.10
CA ALA A 285 4.41 37.09 -21.20
C ALA A 285 5.62 36.48 -21.92
N ALA A 286 5.50 36.21 -23.23
CA ALA A 286 6.63 35.79 -24.06
C ALA A 286 7.59 36.96 -24.38
N SER A 287 7.10 38.21 -24.39
CA SER A 287 7.89 39.39 -24.75
C SER A 287 8.71 39.97 -23.60
N ASP A 288 8.28 39.78 -22.34
CA ASP A 288 9.07 40.17 -21.15
C ASP A 288 8.76 39.25 -19.94
N PRO A 289 9.34 38.04 -19.90
CA PRO A 289 9.14 37.10 -18.80
C PRO A 289 9.69 37.63 -17.46
N ALA A 290 10.84 38.31 -17.51
CA ALA A 290 11.56 38.78 -16.32
C ALA A 290 10.85 39.97 -15.66
N GLY A 291 10.35 40.93 -16.44
CA GLY A 291 9.57 42.05 -15.93
C GLY A 291 8.25 41.62 -15.30
N LYS A 292 7.57 40.61 -15.86
CA LYS A 292 6.32 40.08 -15.28
C LYS A 292 6.55 39.28 -14.00
N LEU A 293 7.62 38.48 -13.94
CA LEU A 293 7.99 37.80 -12.70
C LEU A 293 8.32 38.82 -11.60
N SER A 294 9.05 39.88 -11.94
CA SER A 294 9.38 40.98 -11.03
C SER A 294 8.12 41.70 -10.54
N ALA A 295 7.18 42.03 -11.44
CA ALA A 295 5.92 42.67 -11.08
C ALA A 295 5.02 41.78 -10.20
N TRP A 296 4.97 40.47 -10.47
CA TRP A 296 4.22 39.52 -9.66
C TRP A 296 4.82 39.37 -8.26
N LEU A 297 6.13 39.22 -8.14
CA LEU A 297 6.83 39.16 -6.84
C LEU A 297 6.59 40.44 -6.02
N LEU A 298 6.63 41.61 -6.66
CA LEU A 298 6.33 42.88 -6.00
C LEU A 298 4.86 42.98 -5.53
N SER A 299 3.91 42.42 -6.30
CA SER A 299 2.49 42.35 -5.91
C SER A 299 2.22 41.39 -4.75
N GLN A 300 3.02 40.33 -4.59
CA GLN A 300 2.97 39.44 -3.43
C GLN A 300 3.51 40.12 -2.17
N THR A 301 4.56 40.94 -2.31
CA THR A 301 5.10 41.70 -1.17
C THR A 301 4.19 42.83 -0.68
N SER A 302 3.34 43.41 -1.53
CA SER A 302 2.40 44.46 -1.10
C SER A 302 1.23 43.92 -0.26
N LEU A 303 0.85 42.65 -0.45
CA LEU A 303 -0.20 41.99 0.35
C LEU A 303 0.22 41.70 1.80
N ALA A 304 1.52 41.76 2.11
CA ALA A 304 2.05 41.61 3.47
C ALA A 304 2.15 42.95 4.25
N GLY A 305 1.82 44.08 3.61
CA GLY A 305 2.01 45.43 4.16
C GLY A 305 0.81 46.08 4.83
N ASP A 306 -0.41 45.55 4.66
CA ASP A 306 -1.62 46.08 5.31
C ASP A 306 -2.03 45.19 6.50
N ARG A 307 -1.40 45.45 7.66
CA ARG A 307 -1.91 45.11 8.99
C ARG A 307 -1.68 46.26 9.94
#